data_AF-J9DZ75-F1
#
_entry.id   AF-J9DZ75-F1
#
_cell.length_a   1.000
_cell.length_b   1.000
_cell.length_c   1.000
_cell.angle_alpha   90.00
_cell.angle_beta   90.00
_cell.angle_gamma   90.00
#
_symmetry.space_group_name_H-M   'P 1'
#
loop_
_entity.id
_entity.type
_entity.pdbx_description
1 polymer ?
#
loop_
_entity_poly.entity_id
_entity_poly.type
_entity_poly.pdbx_seq_one_letter_code
_entity_poly.pdbx_strand_id
1 'polypeptide(L)'
;MEDPDDCGDDDDETNEERIMLLDHCMRHLSLPDFVMEPQIVGVLQTFFRCGGDPETVVNLLSENYCSLGQLCNLIGDWLADLEGSRATVDECFESALSALIVKHFQPELADKIFEAEGVGIEWLPELISHKPWRRLIYSLAEQYPHCLMLNFAVKLISDAGFQHEISNVNTAAQQ
;
A
#
# COMPACT_ATOMS: atom_id res chain seq x y z
N MET A 1 50.00 38.60 -1.17
CA MET A 1 48.54 38.85 -1.14
C MET A 1 47.96 37.64 -1.82
N GLU A 2 47.36 36.77 -1.02
CA GLU A 2 46.81 35.46 -1.40
C GLU A 2 45.59 35.59 -2.31
N ASP A 3 45.39 34.52 -3.07
CA ASP A 3 44.51 34.35 -4.23
C ASP A 3 43.00 34.52 -3.94
N PRO A 4 42.20 34.93 -4.94
CA PRO A 4 40.75 34.85 -4.92
C PRO A 4 40.28 33.68 -5.80
N ASP A 5 39.87 32.56 -5.22
CA ASP A 5 38.94 31.61 -5.84
C ASP A 5 38.64 30.48 -4.84
N ASP A 6 37.51 30.59 -4.14
CA ASP A 6 36.82 29.45 -3.53
C ASP A 6 35.37 29.84 -3.19
N CYS A 7 34.51 29.92 -4.22
CA CYS A 7 33.06 30.12 -4.04
C CYS A 7 32.23 29.54 -5.20
N GLY A 8 32.56 28.32 -5.65
CA GLY A 8 31.90 27.68 -6.80
C GLY A 8 31.15 26.36 -6.54
N ASP A 9 31.31 25.69 -5.40
CA ASP A 9 30.83 24.30 -5.23
C ASP A 9 29.39 24.16 -4.69
N ASP A 10 28.89 25.09 -3.87
CA ASP A 10 27.58 24.92 -3.19
C ASP A 10 26.35 25.00 -4.14
N ASP A 11 26.44 25.75 -5.25
CA ASP A 11 25.32 25.94 -6.19
C ASP A 11 25.14 24.75 -7.15
N ASP A 12 26.22 24.01 -7.46
CA ASP A 12 26.17 22.88 -8.41
C ASP A 12 25.64 21.60 -7.73
N GLU A 13 26.04 21.31 -6.49
CA GLU A 13 25.51 20.16 -5.72
C GLU A 13 23.98 20.30 -5.52
N THR A 14 23.51 21.49 -5.17
CA THR A 14 22.08 21.76 -4.97
C THR A 14 21.28 21.60 -6.27
N ASN A 15 21.91 21.84 -7.43
CA ASN A 15 21.28 21.69 -8.73
C ASN A 15 21.22 20.22 -9.18
N GLU A 16 22.28 19.45 -8.96
CA GLU A 16 22.30 18.01 -9.25
C GLU A 16 21.27 17.25 -8.41
N GLU A 17 21.16 17.54 -7.11
CA GLU A 17 20.16 16.93 -6.23
C GLU A 17 18.74 17.18 -6.72
N ARG A 18 18.43 18.40 -7.17
CA ARG A 18 17.11 18.75 -7.71
C ARG A 18 16.79 17.98 -8.98
N ILE A 19 17.77 17.80 -9.87
CA ILE A 19 17.60 17.00 -11.09
C ILE A 19 17.32 15.53 -10.74
N MET A 20 18.05 14.97 -9.78
CA MET A 20 17.83 13.60 -9.32
C MET A 20 16.44 13.42 -8.69
N LEU A 21 15.97 14.38 -7.90
CA LEU A 21 14.62 14.36 -7.31
C LEU A 21 13.52 14.50 -8.36
N LEU A 22 13.72 15.32 -9.39
CA LEU A 22 12.79 15.43 -10.52
C LEU A 22 12.68 14.10 -11.28
N ASP A 23 13.80 13.49 -11.65
CA ASP A 23 13.81 12.18 -12.32
C ASP A 23 13.12 11.11 -11.48
N HIS A 24 13.39 11.08 -10.17
CA HIS A 24 12.74 10.16 -9.25
C HIS A 24 11.22 10.35 -9.22
N CYS A 25 10.73 11.59 -9.15
CA CYS A 25 9.31 11.90 -9.22
C CYS A 25 8.71 11.50 -10.58
N MET A 26 9.39 11.77 -11.69
CA MET A 26 8.92 11.39 -13.03
C MET A 26 8.76 9.88 -13.18
N ARG A 27 9.70 9.10 -12.64
CA ARG A 27 9.59 7.63 -12.61
C ARG A 27 8.35 7.18 -11.85
N HIS A 28 8.05 7.79 -10.71
CA HIS A 28 6.84 7.50 -9.95
C HIS A 28 5.56 7.88 -10.70
N LEU A 29 5.49 9.10 -11.25
CA LEU A 29 4.32 9.59 -12.01
C LEU A 29 4.05 8.79 -13.29
N SER A 30 5.05 8.07 -13.81
CA SER A 30 4.93 7.19 -14.98
C SER A 30 4.47 5.78 -14.62
N LEU A 31 4.34 5.43 -13.34
CA LEU A 31 3.86 4.11 -12.94
C LEU A 31 2.36 3.97 -13.27
N PRO A 32 1.91 2.78 -13.70
CA PRO A 32 0.50 2.53 -13.95
C PRO A 32 -0.36 2.81 -12.70
N ASP A 33 -1.47 3.52 -12.90
CA ASP A 33 -2.43 3.87 -11.84
C ASP A 33 -1.83 4.63 -10.63
N PHE A 34 -0.65 5.25 -10.77
CA PHE A 34 0.03 5.95 -9.67
C PHE A 34 -0.80 7.09 -9.05
N VAL A 35 -1.74 7.65 -9.80
CA VAL A 35 -2.71 8.64 -9.30
C VAL A 35 -3.55 8.13 -8.11
N MET A 36 -3.68 6.82 -7.96
CA MET A 36 -4.43 6.16 -6.88
C MET A 36 -3.55 5.80 -5.68
N GLU A 37 -2.23 5.96 -5.78
CA GLU A 37 -1.29 5.60 -4.70
C GLU A 37 -1.28 6.67 -3.59
N PRO A 38 -1.18 6.28 -2.30
CA PRO A 38 -1.28 7.20 -1.17
C PRO A 38 -0.20 8.28 -1.18
N GLN A 39 0.97 7.98 -1.75
CA GLN A 39 2.13 8.88 -1.82
C GLN A 39 2.05 9.93 -2.93
N ILE A 40 1.02 9.91 -3.79
CA ILE A 40 0.90 10.82 -4.95
C ILE A 40 1.07 12.29 -4.55
N VAL A 41 0.41 12.72 -3.46
CA VAL A 41 0.46 14.12 -3.01
C VAL A 41 1.88 14.52 -2.61
N GLY A 42 2.62 13.65 -1.92
CA GLY A 42 4.01 13.90 -1.51
C GLY A 42 4.96 13.98 -2.70
N VAL A 43 4.76 13.12 -3.70
CA VAL A 43 5.54 13.15 -4.96
C VAL A 43 5.26 14.41 -5.75
N LEU A 44 3.99 14.82 -5.88
CA LEU A 44 3.61 16.06 -6.55
C LEU A 44 4.21 17.30 -5.87
N GLN A 45 4.14 17.38 -4.54
CA GLN A 45 4.74 18.47 -3.79
C GLN A 45 6.25 18.56 -4.02
N THR A 46 6.94 17.41 -4.01
CA THR A 46 8.39 17.35 -4.27
C THR A 46 8.71 17.76 -5.70
N PHE A 47 7.95 17.27 -6.68
CA PHE A 47 8.11 17.60 -8.09
C PHE A 47 7.97 19.10 -8.38
N PHE A 48 6.91 19.73 -7.85
CA PHE A 48 6.71 21.17 -8.03
C PHE A 48 7.74 22.02 -7.29
N ARG A 49 8.19 21.59 -6.10
CA ARG A 49 9.28 22.26 -5.38
C ARG A 49 10.60 22.25 -6.15
N CYS A 50 10.86 21.19 -6.91
CA CYS A 50 12.08 21.10 -7.72
C CYS A 50 11.98 21.86 -9.05
N GLY A 51 10.80 22.39 -9.41
CA GLY A 51 10.59 23.19 -10.62
C GLY A 51 9.93 22.43 -11.78
N GLY A 52 9.35 21.25 -11.51
CA GLY A 52 8.61 20.49 -12.50
C GLY A 52 7.31 21.16 -12.91
N ASP A 53 6.89 20.98 -14.16
CA ASP A 53 5.72 21.65 -14.72
C ASP A 53 4.42 20.83 -14.58
N PRO A 54 3.26 21.49 -14.36
CA PRO A 54 1.98 20.77 -14.22
C PRO A 54 1.52 20.01 -15.46
N GLU A 55 1.91 20.43 -16.66
CA GLU A 55 1.48 19.80 -17.91
C GLU A 55 2.06 18.39 -18.03
N THR A 56 3.35 18.23 -17.72
CA THR A 56 4.03 16.94 -17.65
C THR A 56 3.33 16.00 -16.66
N VAL A 57 2.94 16.48 -15.48
CA VAL A 57 2.20 15.68 -14.50
C VAL A 57 0.88 15.17 -15.08
N VAL A 58 0.10 16.06 -15.69
CA VAL A 58 -1.21 15.71 -16.27
C VAL A 58 -1.03 14.67 -17.36
N ASN A 59 -0.06 14.84 -18.26
CA ASN A 59 0.21 13.89 -19.33
C ASN A 59 0.63 12.53 -18.76
N LEU A 60 1.62 12.49 -17.87
CA LEU A 60 2.13 11.24 -17.29
C LEU A 60 1.04 10.47 -16.52
N LEU A 61 0.26 11.15 -15.67
CA LEU A 61 -0.78 10.48 -14.90
C LEU A 61 -1.95 10.04 -15.78
N SER A 62 -2.34 10.83 -16.79
CA SER A 62 -3.47 10.50 -17.66
C SER A 62 -3.12 9.38 -18.63
N GLU A 63 -1.91 9.37 -19.19
CA GLU A 63 -1.45 8.33 -20.12
C GLU A 63 -1.27 6.98 -19.43
N ASN A 64 -0.90 6.97 -18.15
CA ASN A 64 -0.65 5.75 -17.38
C ASN A 64 -1.84 5.32 -16.49
N TYR A 65 -2.98 6.00 -16.57
CA TYR A 65 -4.19 5.59 -15.85
C TYR A 65 -4.89 4.42 -16.56
N CYS A 66 -4.79 3.23 -15.96
CA CYS A 66 -5.39 1.98 -16.44
C CYS A 66 -6.72 1.67 -15.75
N SER A 67 -7.07 2.38 -14.68
CA SER A 67 -8.33 2.27 -13.92
C SER A 67 -8.60 0.91 -13.29
N LEU A 68 -7.55 0.11 -13.00
CA LEU A 68 -7.72 -1.27 -12.53
C LEU A 68 -8.58 -1.36 -11.26
N GLY A 69 -8.32 -0.49 -10.28
CA GLY A 69 -9.13 -0.42 -9.05
C GLY A 69 -10.57 0.00 -9.30
N GLN A 70 -10.78 0.97 -10.19
CA GLN A 70 -12.13 1.47 -10.48
C GLN A 70 -12.96 0.46 -11.30
N LEU A 71 -12.31 -0.33 -12.15
CA LEU A 71 -12.97 -1.41 -12.88
C LEU A 71 -13.49 -2.49 -11.93
N CYS A 72 -12.75 -2.82 -10.87
CA CYS A 72 -13.23 -3.75 -9.83
C CYS A 72 -14.51 -3.25 -9.17
N ASN A 73 -14.59 -1.94 -8.85
CA ASN A 73 -15.80 -1.34 -8.29
C ASN A 73 -16.99 -1.45 -9.26
N LEU A 74 -16.78 -1.11 -10.54
CA LEU A 74 -17.82 -1.18 -11.56
C LEU A 74 -18.34 -2.60 -11.77
N ILE A 75 -17.43 -3.58 -11.85
CA ILE A 75 -17.80 -5.00 -11.96
C ILE A 75 -18.57 -5.44 -10.71
N GLY A 76 -18.16 -4.99 -9.52
CA GLY A 76 -18.88 -5.28 -8.28
C GLY A 76 -20.30 -4.75 -8.28
N ASP A 77 -20.51 -3.52 -8.76
CA ASP A 77 -21.85 -2.94 -8.87
C ASP A 77 -22.71 -3.72 -9.88
N TRP A 78 -22.16 -4.09 -11.04
CA TRP A 78 -22.87 -4.90 -12.03
C TRP A 78 -23.23 -6.29 -11.51
N LEU A 79 -22.33 -6.95 -10.78
CA LEU A 79 -22.60 -8.23 -10.15
C LEU A 79 -23.70 -8.09 -9.09
N ALA A 80 -23.70 -7.00 -8.32
CA ALA A 80 -24.70 -6.76 -7.30
C ALA A 80 -26.09 -6.55 -7.92
N ASP A 81 -26.17 -5.85 -9.06
CA ASP A 81 -27.40 -5.68 -9.83
C ASP A 81 -27.92 -7.02 -10.39
N LEU A 82 -27.02 -7.91 -10.82
CA LEU A 82 -27.39 -9.21 -11.40
C LEU A 82 -27.79 -10.24 -10.33
N GLU A 83 -27.10 -10.32 -9.20
CA GLU A 83 -27.43 -11.22 -8.10
C GLU A 83 -28.56 -10.69 -7.21
N GLY A 84 -28.81 -9.38 -7.24
CA GLY A 84 -29.78 -8.71 -6.38
C GLY A 84 -29.33 -8.57 -4.92
N SER A 85 -28.04 -8.80 -4.63
CA SER A 85 -27.46 -8.69 -3.29
C SER A 85 -26.03 -8.18 -3.36
N ARG A 86 -25.77 -7.01 -2.77
CA ARG A 86 -24.42 -6.48 -2.62
C ARG A 86 -23.58 -7.31 -1.64
N ALA A 87 -24.21 -7.85 -0.60
CA ALA A 87 -23.53 -8.63 0.43
C ALA A 87 -22.90 -9.92 -0.13
N THR A 88 -23.57 -10.60 -1.07
CA THR A 88 -23.01 -11.83 -1.68
C THR A 88 -21.81 -11.53 -2.56
N VAL A 89 -21.84 -10.39 -3.26
CA VAL A 89 -20.72 -9.90 -4.07
C VAL A 89 -19.55 -9.50 -3.19
N ASP A 90 -19.78 -8.77 -2.10
CA ASP A 90 -18.73 -8.40 -1.15
C ASP A 90 -18.07 -9.65 -0.55
N GLU A 91 -18.86 -10.65 -0.11
CA GLU A 91 -18.35 -11.95 0.35
C GLU A 91 -17.53 -12.70 -0.72
N CYS A 92 -17.95 -12.61 -1.99
CA CYS A 92 -17.22 -13.19 -3.12
C CYS A 92 -15.84 -12.52 -3.30
N PHE A 93 -15.80 -11.19 -3.26
CA PHE A 93 -14.55 -10.43 -3.33
C PHE A 93 -13.62 -10.73 -2.16
N GLU A 94 -14.14 -10.71 -0.93
CA GLU A 94 -13.38 -11.02 0.28
C GLU A 94 -12.77 -12.43 0.19
N SER A 95 -13.56 -13.41 -0.24
CA SER A 95 -13.10 -14.79 -0.41
C SER A 95 -12.01 -14.92 -1.48
N ALA A 96 -12.22 -14.30 -2.65
CA ALA A 96 -11.25 -14.33 -3.74
C ALA A 96 -9.93 -13.65 -3.38
N LEU A 97 -9.99 -12.46 -2.77
CA LEU A 97 -8.81 -11.73 -2.30
C LEU A 97 -8.08 -12.50 -1.20
N SER A 98 -8.82 -13.05 -0.22
CA SER A 98 -8.25 -13.89 0.83
C SER A 98 -7.49 -15.09 0.25
N ALA A 99 -8.07 -15.79 -0.72
CA ALA A 99 -7.41 -16.91 -1.40
C ALA A 99 -6.13 -16.49 -2.15
N LEU A 100 -6.15 -15.33 -2.82
CA LEU A 100 -4.98 -14.78 -3.50
C LEU A 100 -3.87 -14.41 -2.51
N ILE A 101 -4.22 -13.76 -1.40
CA ILE A 101 -3.27 -13.41 -0.34
C ILE A 101 -2.64 -14.69 0.20
N VAL A 102 -3.43 -15.69 0.63
CA VAL A 102 -2.88 -16.96 1.15
C VAL A 102 -1.92 -17.62 0.16
N LYS A 103 -2.26 -17.63 -1.13
CA LYS A 103 -1.45 -18.26 -2.17
C LYS A 103 -0.13 -17.53 -2.45
N HIS A 104 -0.10 -16.22 -2.32
CA HIS A 104 1.02 -15.39 -2.76
C HIS A 104 1.74 -14.64 -1.63
N PHE A 105 1.32 -14.83 -0.38
CA PHE A 105 1.92 -14.19 0.78
C PHE A 105 3.39 -14.58 0.92
N GLN A 106 4.25 -13.58 1.12
CA GLN A 106 5.68 -13.75 1.33
C GLN A 106 6.06 -13.06 2.65
N PRO A 107 6.34 -13.81 3.73
CA PRO A 107 6.58 -13.24 5.05
C PRO A 107 7.80 -12.32 5.08
N GLU A 108 8.87 -12.65 4.34
CA GLU A 108 10.09 -11.84 4.30
C GLU A 108 9.85 -10.48 3.62
N LEU A 109 9.02 -10.45 2.57
CA LEU A 109 8.66 -9.21 1.90
C LEU A 109 7.72 -8.36 2.76
N ALA A 110 6.77 -8.99 3.45
CA ALA A 110 5.87 -8.32 4.38
C ALA A 110 6.66 -7.65 5.52
N ASP A 111 7.63 -8.36 6.10
CA ASP A 111 8.49 -7.83 7.16
C ASP A 111 9.39 -6.70 6.65
N LYS A 112 9.97 -6.85 5.45
CA LYS A 112 10.76 -5.78 4.83
C LYS A 112 9.95 -4.50 4.61
N ILE A 113 8.69 -4.61 4.19
CA ILE A 113 7.80 -3.45 4.03
C ILE A 113 7.42 -2.88 5.40
N PHE A 114 7.18 -3.74 6.39
CA PHE A 114 6.84 -3.35 7.75
C PHE A 114 7.97 -2.58 8.45
N GLU A 115 9.21 -2.94 8.19
CA GLU A 115 10.41 -2.28 8.75
C GLU A 115 10.84 -1.04 7.98
N ALA A 116 10.34 -0.82 6.76
CA ALA A 116 10.68 0.35 5.97
C ALA A 116 10.13 1.63 6.64
N GLU A 117 11.01 2.61 6.89
CA GLU A 117 10.63 3.88 7.50
C GLU A 117 9.59 4.62 6.64
N GLY A 118 8.46 5.00 7.24
CA GLY A 118 7.64 6.11 6.75
C GLY A 118 6.16 5.80 6.47
N VAL A 119 5.79 4.67 5.85
CA VAL A 119 4.39 4.38 5.50
C VAL A 119 4.24 2.87 5.28
N GLY A 120 3.26 2.21 5.90
CA GLY A 120 3.03 0.80 5.57
C GLY A 120 1.90 0.07 6.28
N ILE A 121 1.45 0.56 7.45
CA ILE A 121 0.43 -0.14 8.28
C ILE A 121 -0.71 0.75 8.76
N GLU A 122 -0.84 1.99 8.29
CA GLU A 122 -1.92 2.89 8.72
C GLU A 122 -3.31 2.37 8.35
N TRP A 123 -3.39 1.56 7.30
CA TRP A 123 -4.60 0.86 6.86
C TRP A 123 -4.94 -0.36 7.73
N LEU A 124 -3.99 -0.87 8.52
CA LEU A 124 -4.14 -2.13 9.26
C LEU A 124 -5.23 -2.06 10.35
N PRO A 125 -5.35 -0.97 11.16
CA PRO A 125 -6.46 -0.80 12.09
C PRO A 125 -7.84 -0.86 11.43
N GLU A 126 -7.98 -0.31 10.23
CA GLU A 126 -9.23 -0.36 9.46
C GLU A 126 -9.50 -1.78 8.97
N LEU A 127 -8.50 -2.46 8.41
CA LEU A 127 -8.63 -3.85 7.97
C LEU A 127 -9.11 -4.77 9.10
N ILE A 128 -8.48 -4.68 10.28
CA ILE A 128 -8.80 -5.57 11.41
C ILE A 128 -10.16 -5.27 12.05
N SER A 129 -10.81 -4.17 11.72
CA SER A 129 -12.18 -3.90 12.15
C SER A 129 -13.16 -4.94 11.57
N HIS A 130 -12.81 -5.54 10.42
CA HIS A 130 -13.61 -6.56 9.75
C HIS A 130 -13.19 -7.98 10.16
N LYS A 131 -14.18 -8.78 10.56
CA LYS A 131 -13.99 -10.16 11.02
C LYS A 131 -13.34 -11.11 10.00
N PRO A 132 -13.68 -11.07 8.70
CA PRO A 132 -13.07 -11.95 7.69
C PRO A 132 -11.56 -11.76 7.59
N TRP A 133 -11.09 -10.51 7.61
CA TRP A 133 -9.66 -10.21 7.54
C TRP A 133 -8.90 -10.56 8.81
N ARG A 134 -9.50 -10.42 10.00
CA ARG A 134 -8.90 -10.95 11.24
C ARG A 134 -8.66 -12.46 11.16
N ARG A 135 -9.64 -13.21 10.65
CA ARG A 135 -9.50 -14.67 10.46
C ARG A 135 -8.36 -15.01 9.49
N LEU A 136 -8.22 -14.25 8.40
CA LEU A 136 -7.11 -14.40 7.47
C LEU A 136 -5.75 -14.12 8.15
N ILE A 137 -5.66 -13.08 8.97
CA ILE A 137 -4.43 -12.76 9.71
C ILE A 137 -4.08 -13.91 10.66
N TYR A 138 -5.05 -14.47 11.39
CA TYR A 138 -4.80 -15.62 12.24
C TYR A 138 -4.30 -16.83 11.46
N SER A 139 -4.93 -17.17 10.32
CA SER A 139 -4.52 -18.33 9.53
C SER A 139 -3.13 -18.16 8.91
N LEU A 140 -2.76 -16.94 8.52
CA LEU A 140 -1.42 -16.62 8.04
C LEU A 140 -0.39 -16.65 9.19
N ALA A 141 -0.73 -16.13 10.37
CA ALA A 141 0.16 -16.13 11.53
C ALA A 141 0.45 -17.55 12.04
N GLU A 142 -0.53 -18.45 11.96
CA GLU A 142 -0.34 -19.89 12.24
C GLU A 142 0.62 -20.55 11.25
N GLN A 143 0.53 -20.19 9.96
CA GLN A 143 1.42 -20.71 8.91
C GLN A 143 2.83 -20.11 8.96
N TYR A 144 2.96 -18.84 9.34
CA TYR A 144 4.20 -18.07 9.35
C TYR A 144 4.45 -17.44 10.73
N PRO A 145 4.74 -18.25 11.77
CA PRO A 145 4.82 -17.78 13.16
C PRO A 145 5.99 -16.81 13.42
N HIS A 146 6.96 -16.74 12.51
CA HIS A 146 8.13 -15.86 12.63
C HIS A 146 7.97 -14.51 11.91
N CYS A 147 6.86 -14.29 11.19
CA CYS A 147 6.62 -13.03 10.50
C CYS A 147 6.30 -11.92 11.52
N LEU A 148 7.12 -10.87 11.53
CA LEU A 148 6.99 -9.74 12.45
C LEU A 148 5.69 -8.97 12.22
N MET A 149 5.36 -8.70 10.96
CA MET A 149 4.16 -7.96 10.56
C MET A 149 2.89 -8.68 11.04
N LEU A 150 2.80 -10.00 10.85
CA LEU A 150 1.64 -10.80 11.28
C LEU A 150 1.54 -10.86 12.80
N ASN A 151 2.65 -11.05 13.51
CA ASN A 151 2.67 -11.04 14.97
C ASN A 151 2.23 -9.68 15.54
N PHE A 152 2.66 -8.58 14.91
CA PHE A 152 2.19 -7.25 15.25
C PHE A 152 0.69 -7.08 14.98
N ALA A 153 0.19 -7.55 13.83
CA ALA A 153 -1.23 -7.51 13.50
C ALA A 153 -2.08 -8.29 14.51
N VAL A 154 -1.65 -9.49 14.92
CA VAL A 154 -2.32 -10.28 15.97
C VAL A 154 -2.36 -9.53 17.30
N LYS A 155 -1.26 -8.85 17.66
CA LYS A 155 -1.23 -8.00 18.86
C LYS A 155 -2.23 -6.84 18.75
N LEU A 156 -2.27 -6.12 17.63
CA LEU A 156 -3.26 -5.06 17.40
C LEU A 156 -4.70 -5.57 17.49
N ILE A 157 -4.98 -6.76 16.95
CA ILE A 157 -6.30 -7.38 17.05
C ILE A 157 -6.67 -7.66 18.51
N SER A 158 -5.72 -8.15 19.31
CA SER A 158 -5.91 -8.37 20.74
C SER A 158 -6.16 -7.07 21.49
N ASP A 159 -5.37 -6.03 21.22
CA ASP A 159 -5.49 -4.70 21.83
C ASP A 159 -6.83 -4.02 21.47
N ALA A 160 -7.37 -4.30 20.28
CA ALA A 160 -8.71 -3.87 19.85
C ALA A 160 -9.87 -4.66 20.52
N GLY A 161 -9.57 -5.66 21.35
CA GLY A 161 -10.57 -6.42 22.12
C GLY A 161 -11.07 -7.71 21.47
N PHE A 162 -10.52 -8.13 20.33
CA PHE A 162 -10.93 -9.34 19.61
C PHE A 162 -10.16 -10.62 20.03
N GLN A 163 -9.44 -10.58 21.16
CA GLN A 163 -8.64 -11.69 21.70
C GLN A 163 -9.39 -13.02 21.84
N HIS A 164 -10.71 -12.98 22.08
CA HIS A 164 -11.55 -14.18 22.23
C HIS A 164 -11.75 -14.96 20.91
N GLU A 165 -11.45 -14.35 19.76
CA GLU A 165 -11.53 -15.02 18.47
C GLU A 165 -10.36 -16.01 18.28
N ILE A 166 -9.22 -15.77 18.92
CA ILE A 166 -7.99 -16.59 18.83
C ILE A 166 -8.20 -18.00 19.41
N SER A 167 -8.93 -18.10 20.53
CA SER A 167 -9.24 -19.39 21.17
C SER A 167 -10.19 -20.26 20.35
N ASN A 168 -11.04 -19.64 19.52
CA ASN A 168 -12.03 -20.36 18.72
C ASN A 168 -11.41 -20.97 17.45
N VAL A 169 -10.38 -20.36 16.87
CA VAL A 169 -9.67 -20.89 15.70
C VAL A 169 -8.95 -22.20 16.04
N ASN A 170 -8.26 -22.26 17.18
CA ASN A 170 -7.61 -23.49 17.69
C ASN A 170 -8.58 -24.66 17.90
N THR A 171 -9.85 -24.38 18.24
CA THR A 171 -10.85 -25.43 18.46
C THR A 171 -11.46 -25.93 17.14
N ALA A 172 -11.52 -25.09 16.11
CA ALA A 172 -12.07 -25.45 14.80
C ALA A 172 -11.06 -26.15 13.88
N ALA A 173 -9.76 -25.87 14.01
CA ALA A 173 -8.71 -26.53 13.23
C ALA A 173 -8.43 -28.00 13.66
N GLN A 174 -9.01 -28.45 14.77
CA GLN A 174 -8.83 -29.80 15.32
C GLN A 174 -10.08 -30.70 15.20
N GLN A 175 -11.13 -30.28 14.49
CA GLN A 175 -12.36 -31.06 14.26
C GLN A 175 -12.52 -31.52 12.81
#